data_AF-A0A917WIY4-F1
#
_entry.id   AF-A0A917WIY4-F1
#
_cell.length_a   1.000
_cell.length_b   1.000
_cell.length_c   1.000
_cell.angle_alpha   90.00
_cell.angle_beta   90.00
_cell.angle_gamma   90.00
#
_symmetry.space_group_name_H-M   'P 1'
#
loop_
_entity.id
_entity.type
_entity.pdbx_description
1 polymer ?
#
loop_
_entity_poly.entity_id
_entity_poly.type
_entity_poly.pdbx_seq_one_letter_code
_entity_poly.pdbx_strand_id
1 'polypeptide(L)'
;MDFVQRLNDHEVVTELVILVLVVGTALAFDFTNGFHDTGNAMATSIATGALKPKVAVALSGVLNLVGAFLSIEVAKTVSKVVKIQYTKDVKDASGQVVHHSGQPLPFFDAPGGHHLLITIVFAGLVGGILWNLVTWLLGLPSSSSHALFGGLIGAAIAGLGWSSGVDWTLVLSSIVIPALLSPLVALVIAAVGTYLVYSITARLDPRRRDRGFRWGQIGSASLVSLAHGTGDAQKTMGVIFLALVAHGSLTSSDGIPFWVKLSCAVAIALGTYLGGWRVIRTLGKGLVEISPPQGMAAEAASAAVIMTSSHLGLALSTTHVATGSILGTGVGRRGAQVRWNIAGRMAAGWLFTLPIAAVVGAICWWLADLLKGPADGLFGILLVFAILVATATAIWLRSRRAPVHAGNVNEEWDGAPRAAADASPRTPASV
;
A
#
# COMPACT_ATOMS: atom_id res chain seq x y z
N MET A 1 -31.14 -4.41 30.61
CA MET A 1 -31.24 -3.01 30.13
C MET A 1 -30.46 -2.96 28.85
N ASP A 2 -31.20 -3.16 27.78
CA ASP A 2 -30.81 -4.10 26.72
C ASP A 2 -30.08 -3.40 25.58
N PHE A 3 -29.21 -4.16 24.89
CA PHE A 3 -28.60 -3.79 23.62
C PHE A 3 -29.62 -3.23 22.62
N VAL A 4 -30.86 -3.73 22.66
CA VAL A 4 -32.01 -3.25 21.87
C VAL A 4 -32.46 -1.83 22.25
N GLN A 5 -32.31 -1.44 23.52
CA GLN A 5 -32.67 -0.11 24.02
C GLN A 5 -31.62 0.96 23.63
N ARG A 6 -30.34 0.57 23.49
CA ARG A 6 -29.27 1.43 22.91
C ARG A 6 -29.40 1.62 21.40
N LEU A 7 -30.02 0.69 20.68
CA LEU A 7 -30.29 0.82 19.23
C LEU A 7 -31.43 1.80 18.93
N ASN A 8 -32.22 2.22 19.93
CA ASN A 8 -33.24 3.25 19.77
C ASN A 8 -32.69 4.68 19.88
N ASP A 9 -31.43 4.85 20.24
CA ASP A 9 -30.74 6.14 20.18
C ASP A 9 -30.18 6.32 18.76
N HIS A 10 -30.72 7.30 18.03
CA HIS A 10 -30.31 7.60 16.64
C HIS A 10 -28.80 7.85 16.48
N GLU A 11 -28.13 8.33 17.53
CA GLU A 11 -26.68 8.54 17.57
C GLU A 11 -25.91 7.21 17.51
N VAL A 12 -26.28 6.21 18.31
CA VAL A 12 -25.61 4.90 18.37
C VAL A 12 -25.71 4.15 17.04
N VAL A 13 -26.88 4.22 16.40
CA VAL A 13 -27.07 3.61 15.07
C VAL A 13 -26.20 4.31 14.03
N THR A 14 -26.09 5.64 14.10
CA THR A 14 -25.28 6.43 13.17
C THR A 14 -23.79 6.12 13.30
N GLU A 15 -23.25 6.09 14.52
CA GLU A 15 -21.85 5.75 14.78
C GLU A 15 -21.49 4.35 14.30
N LEU A 16 -22.38 3.36 14.52
CA LEU A 16 -22.18 2.00 14.05
C LEU A 16 -22.19 1.92 12.51
N VAL A 17 -23.10 2.63 11.84
CA VAL A 17 -23.14 2.70 10.37
C VAL A 17 -21.84 3.28 9.83
N ILE A 18 -21.34 4.36 10.43
CA ILE A 18 -20.06 4.98 10.06
C ILE A 18 -18.92 3.99 10.24
N LEU A 19 -18.84 3.31 11.38
CA LEU A 19 -17.81 2.31 11.64
C LEU A 19 -17.83 1.18 10.59
N VAL A 20 -19.02 0.65 10.28
CA VAL A 20 -19.17 -0.39 9.25
C VAL A 20 -18.71 0.11 7.87
N LEU A 21 -19.03 1.36 7.51
CA LEU A 21 -18.55 1.97 6.27
C LEU A 21 -17.03 2.13 6.26
N VAL A 22 -16.42 2.57 7.36
CA VAL A 22 -14.95 2.71 7.48
C VAL A 22 -14.28 1.35 7.35
N VAL A 23 -14.77 0.33 8.06
CA VAL A 23 -14.23 -1.04 8.00
C VAL A 23 -14.38 -1.61 6.59
N GLY A 24 -15.56 -1.49 5.97
CA GLY A 24 -15.79 -1.93 4.60
C GLY A 24 -14.87 -1.24 3.59
N THR A 25 -14.68 0.07 3.74
CA THR A 25 -13.76 0.86 2.91
C THR A 25 -12.30 0.45 3.13
N ALA A 26 -11.93 0.09 4.36
CA ALA A 26 -10.57 -0.33 4.69
C ALA A 26 -10.25 -1.70 4.08
N LEU A 27 -11.20 -2.63 4.13
CA LEU A 27 -11.07 -3.92 3.45
C LEU A 27 -11.04 -3.76 1.93
N ALA A 28 -11.80 -2.81 1.37
CA ALA A 28 -11.70 -2.48 -0.05
C ALA A 28 -10.33 -1.92 -0.41
N PHE A 29 -9.75 -1.05 0.43
CA PHE A 29 -8.37 -0.58 0.27
C PHE A 29 -7.36 -1.74 0.28
N ASP A 30 -7.44 -2.64 1.26
CA ASP A 30 -6.53 -3.79 1.37
C ASP A 30 -6.61 -4.72 0.18
N PHE A 31 -7.83 -4.95 -0.32
CA PHE A 31 -8.08 -5.66 -1.55
C PHE A 31 -7.43 -4.95 -2.75
N THR A 32 -7.60 -3.64 -2.90
CA THR A 32 -6.95 -2.89 -3.98
C THR A 32 -5.43 -2.90 -3.85
N ASN A 33 -4.87 -2.91 -2.63
CA ASN A 33 -3.43 -3.02 -2.41
C ASN A 33 -2.91 -4.37 -2.87
N GLY A 34 -3.55 -5.48 -2.45
CA GLY A 34 -3.17 -6.81 -2.91
C GLY A 34 -3.15 -6.89 -4.43
N PHE A 35 -4.19 -6.33 -5.07
CA PHE A 35 -4.28 -6.21 -6.51
C PHE A 35 -3.12 -5.41 -7.12
N HIS A 36 -2.83 -4.21 -6.62
CA HIS A 36 -1.76 -3.34 -7.08
C HIS A 36 -0.37 -3.96 -6.94
N ASP A 37 -0.07 -4.45 -5.74
CA ASP A 37 1.27 -4.83 -5.31
C ASP A 37 1.61 -6.30 -5.66
N THR A 38 0.68 -7.05 -6.26
CA THR A 38 0.97 -8.34 -6.91
C THR A 38 2.14 -8.22 -7.90
N GLY A 39 2.24 -7.08 -8.59
CA GLY A 39 3.34 -6.80 -9.51
C GLY A 39 4.72 -6.84 -8.84
N ASN A 40 4.82 -6.38 -7.60
CA ASN A 40 6.09 -6.31 -6.87
C ASN A 40 6.65 -7.69 -6.54
N ALA A 41 5.78 -8.69 -6.35
CA ALA A 41 6.19 -10.05 -6.02
C ALA A 41 6.29 -10.97 -7.24
N MET A 42 5.45 -10.77 -8.27
CA MET A 42 5.26 -11.76 -9.33
C MET A 42 5.62 -11.27 -10.73
N ALA A 43 5.88 -9.97 -10.96
CA ALA A 43 6.18 -9.48 -12.31
C ALA A 43 7.45 -10.12 -12.91
N THR A 44 8.49 -10.28 -12.09
CA THR A 44 9.77 -10.88 -12.48
C THR A 44 9.63 -12.36 -12.81
N SER A 45 8.91 -13.14 -11.98
CA SER A 45 8.72 -14.58 -12.18
C SER A 45 7.78 -14.90 -13.36
N ILE A 46 6.83 -14.00 -13.65
CA ILE A 46 5.97 -14.06 -14.83
C ILE A 46 6.75 -13.67 -16.09
N ALA A 47 7.57 -12.63 -16.04
CA ALA A 47 8.35 -12.15 -17.18
C ALA A 47 9.44 -13.13 -17.61
N THR A 48 10.11 -13.80 -16.67
CA THR A 48 11.13 -14.83 -16.96
C THR A 48 10.54 -16.17 -17.42
N GLY A 49 9.22 -16.33 -17.29
CA GLY A 49 8.53 -17.59 -17.53
C GLY A 49 8.80 -18.67 -16.48
N ALA A 50 9.28 -18.29 -15.28
CA ALA A 50 9.43 -19.21 -14.15
C ALA A 50 8.07 -19.70 -13.64
N LEU A 51 7.06 -18.82 -13.64
CA LEU A 51 5.67 -19.15 -13.28
C LEU A 51 4.71 -18.71 -14.37
N LYS A 52 3.67 -19.51 -14.60
CA LYS A 52 2.52 -19.09 -15.41
C LYS A 52 1.76 -17.98 -14.65
N PRO A 53 1.23 -16.95 -15.34
CA PRO A 53 0.57 -15.81 -14.69
C PRO A 53 -0.47 -16.17 -13.62
N LYS A 54 -1.38 -17.11 -13.92
CA LYS A 54 -2.42 -17.53 -12.97
C LYS A 54 -1.90 -18.34 -11.78
N VAL A 55 -0.81 -19.10 -11.97
CA VAL A 55 -0.17 -19.86 -10.88
C VAL A 55 0.57 -18.89 -9.96
N ALA A 56 1.26 -17.90 -10.53
CA ALA A 56 1.98 -16.88 -9.78
C ALA A 56 1.07 -16.11 -8.82
N VAL A 57 -0.06 -15.59 -9.30
CA VAL A 57 -1.00 -14.83 -8.46
C VAL A 57 -1.73 -15.70 -7.43
N ALA A 58 -1.98 -16.99 -7.73
CA ALA A 58 -2.56 -17.93 -6.77
C ALA A 58 -1.58 -18.24 -5.62
N LEU A 59 -0.33 -18.54 -5.94
CA LEU A 59 0.74 -18.75 -4.97
C LEU A 59 0.94 -17.49 -4.10
N SER A 60 0.99 -16.31 -4.74
CA SER A 60 1.14 -15.03 -4.05
C SER A 60 -0.03 -14.76 -3.09
N GLY A 61 -1.27 -15.01 -3.51
CA GLY A 61 -2.45 -14.83 -2.67
C GLY A 61 -2.43 -15.70 -1.41
N VAL A 62 -2.06 -16.98 -1.55
CA VAL A 62 -1.92 -17.88 -0.39
C VAL A 62 -0.82 -17.40 0.57
N LEU A 63 0.32 -16.98 0.03
CA LEU A 63 1.44 -16.51 0.86
C LEU A 63 1.16 -15.15 1.50
N ASN A 64 0.41 -14.26 0.83
CA ASN A 64 -0.06 -13.02 1.43
C ASN A 64 -1.00 -13.29 2.62
N LEU A 65 -1.91 -14.26 2.47
CA LEU A 65 -2.80 -14.69 3.55
C LEU A 65 -2.00 -15.19 4.76
N VAL A 66 -1.00 -16.05 4.54
CA VAL A 66 -0.13 -16.55 5.63
C VAL A 66 0.71 -15.43 6.24
N GLY A 67 1.33 -14.59 5.39
CA GLY A 67 2.20 -13.49 5.80
C GLY A 67 1.50 -12.50 6.73
N ALA A 68 0.21 -12.23 6.49
CA ALA A 68 -0.61 -11.34 7.31
C ALA A 68 -0.68 -11.74 8.81
N PHE A 69 -0.40 -13.01 9.15
CA PHE A 69 -0.39 -13.49 10.53
C PHE A 69 0.99 -13.49 11.19
N LEU A 70 2.06 -13.13 10.47
CA LEU A 70 3.43 -13.26 10.98
C LEU A 70 3.90 -12.08 11.84
N SER A 71 3.25 -10.92 11.78
CA SER A 71 3.63 -9.75 12.58
C SER A 71 2.45 -8.78 12.77
N ILE A 72 2.58 -7.87 13.72
CA ILE A 72 1.65 -6.76 14.00
C ILE A 72 2.39 -5.41 14.22
N GLU A 73 3.71 -5.36 14.02
CA GLU A 73 4.52 -4.17 14.30
C GLU A 73 4.23 -2.98 13.39
N VAL A 74 4.02 -3.23 12.09
CA VAL A 74 3.65 -2.17 11.13
C VAL A 74 2.28 -1.58 11.46
N ALA A 75 1.33 -2.41 11.91
CA ALA A 75 0.01 -1.96 12.31
C ALA A 75 0.06 -0.99 13.50
N LYS A 76 0.94 -1.26 14.48
CA LYS A 76 1.19 -0.36 15.63
C LYS A 76 1.81 0.97 15.20
N THR A 77 2.61 0.98 14.15
CA THR A 77 3.16 2.23 13.59
C THR A 77 2.07 3.03 12.89
N VAL A 78 1.22 2.36 12.09
CA VAL A 78 0.14 3.02 11.33
C VAL A 78 -0.86 3.71 12.26
N SER A 79 -1.25 3.05 13.36
CA SER A 79 -2.20 3.63 14.31
C SER A 79 -1.67 4.86 15.06
N LYS A 80 -0.35 5.13 15.02
CA LYS A 80 0.29 6.28 15.67
C LYS A 80 0.56 7.46 14.75
N VAL A 81 0.31 7.34 13.44
CA VAL A 81 0.56 8.42 12.47
C VAL A 81 -0.38 9.60 12.72
N VAL A 82 -1.65 9.31 12.97
CA VAL A 82 -2.60 10.28 13.49
C VAL A 82 -2.40 10.37 15.00
N LYS A 83 -2.10 11.57 15.50
CA LYS A 83 -1.91 11.77 16.94
C LYS A 83 -3.22 11.55 17.67
N ILE A 84 -3.29 10.46 18.43
CA ILE A 84 -4.42 10.14 19.31
C ILE A 84 -4.04 10.20 20.81
N GLN A 85 -2.75 10.24 21.11
CA GLN A 85 -2.25 10.26 22.49
C GLN A 85 -0.97 11.10 22.58
N TYR A 86 -0.66 11.58 23.77
CA TYR A 86 0.60 12.25 24.07
C TYR A 86 1.77 11.28 23.88
N THR A 87 2.77 11.69 23.11
CA THR A 87 3.95 10.86 22.81
C THR A 87 5.09 11.06 23.80
N LYS A 88 5.03 12.13 24.59
CA LYS A 88 5.98 12.50 25.65
C LYS A 88 5.22 13.15 26.78
N ASP A 89 5.82 13.09 27.97
CA ASP A 89 5.32 13.83 29.12
C ASP A 89 5.31 15.33 28.83
N VAL A 90 4.13 15.94 28.90
CA VAL A 90 3.96 17.38 28.78
C VAL A 90 4.13 17.99 30.15
N LYS A 91 5.05 18.94 30.25
CA LYS A 91 5.30 19.69 31.49
C LYS A 91 4.73 21.10 31.39
N ASP A 92 4.19 21.59 32.49
CA ASP A 92 3.79 22.98 32.62
C ASP A 92 5.00 23.92 32.81
N ALA A 93 4.72 25.23 32.93
CA ALA A 93 5.76 26.25 33.14
C ALA A 93 6.54 26.05 34.46
N SER A 94 5.99 25.32 35.43
CA SER A 94 6.66 24.92 36.67
C SER A 94 7.49 23.64 36.56
N GLY A 95 7.48 22.98 35.39
CA GLY A 95 8.20 21.73 35.15
C GLY A 95 7.49 20.48 35.69
N GLN A 96 6.25 20.61 36.16
CA GLN A 96 5.42 19.48 36.59
C GLN A 96 4.77 18.82 35.37
N VAL A 97 4.76 17.49 35.33
CA VAL A 97 4.10 16.74 34.26
C VAL A 97 2.58 16.89 34.41
N VAL A 98 1.94 17.50 33.42
CA VAL A 98 0.49 17.70 33.34
C VAL A 98 -0.20 16.68 32.45
N HIS A 99 0.51 16.12 31.47
CA HIS A 99 0.05 14.98 30.69
C HIS A 99 1.14 13.94 30.57
N HIS A 100 0.80 12.69 30.83
CA HIS A 100 1.74 11.57 30.71
C HIS A 100 1.76 11.01 29.30
N SER A 101 2.93 10.52 28.88
CA SER A 101 3.06 9.74 27.65
C SER A 101 2.07 8.55 27.65
N GLY A 102 1.35 8.37 26.54
CA GLY A 102 0.31 7.35 26.39
C GLY A 102 -1.09 7.78 26.83
N GLN A 103 -1.25 8.96 27.45
CA GLN A 103 -2.60 9.49 27.71
C GLN A 103 -3.29 9.93 26.41
N PRO A 104 -4.58 9.62 26.20
CA PRO A 104 -5.36 10.14 25.08
C PRO A 104 -5.31 11.67 25.03
N LEU A 105 -5.41 12.23 23.83
CA LEU A 105 -5.46 13.68 23.68
C LEU A 105 -6.79 14.25 24.21
N PRO A 106 -6.81 15.48 24.73
CA PRO A 106 -8.01 16.05 25.37
C PRO A 106 -9.23 16.16 24.45
N PHE A 107 -9.04 16.11 23.13
CA PHE A 107 -10.16 16.15 22.19
C PHE A 107 -11.05 14.91 22.27
N PHE A 108 -10.56 13.77 22.81
CA PHE A 108 -11.39 12.58 23.03
C PHE A 108 -12.45 12.80 24.12
N ASP A 109 -12.15 13.65 25.10
CA ASP A 109 -13.07 14.01 26.18
C ASP A 109 -14.05 15.11 25.76
N ALA A 110 -13.82 15.74 24.61
CA ALA A 110 -14.72 16.76 24.07
C ALA A 110 -15.94 16.13 23.35
N PRO A 111 -17.14 16.72 23.45
CA PRO A 111 -18.31 16.27 22.69
C PRO A 111 -18.00 16.19 21.20
N GLY A 112 -18.21 15.02 20.58
CA GLY A 112 -17.96 14.79 19.15
C GLY A 112 -16.50 14.48 18.77
N GLY A 113 -15.58 14.35 19.74
CA GLY A 113 -14.18 14.01 19.48
C GLY A 113 -13.96 12.67 18.76
N HIS A 114 -14.72 11.65 19.18
CA HIS A 114 -14.76 10.33 18.55
C HIS A 114 -15.22 10.39 17.09
N HIS A 115 -16.29 11.14 16.82
CA HIS A 115 -16.79 11.39 15.46
C HIS A 115 -15.77 12.12 14.57
N LEU A 116 -15.03 13.09 15.12
CA LEU A 116 -13.96 13.79 14.39
C LEU A 116 -12.88 12.81 13.92
N LEU A 117 -12.39 11.94 14.82
CA LEU A 117 -11.33 11.00 14.49
C LEU A 117 -11.78 9.97 13.45
N ILE A 118 -12.96 9.39 13.59
CA ILE A 118 -13.45 8.40 12.62
C ILE A 118 -13.65 9.02 11.24
N THR A 119 -14.07 10.30 11.17
CA THR A 119 -14.17 11.06 9.93
C THR A 119 -12.79 11.30 9.29
N ILE A 120 -11.76 11.62 10.09
CA ILE A 120 -10.38 11.78 9.61
C ILE A 120 -9.86 10.47 9.02
N VAL A 121 -10.05 9.35 9.73
CA VAL A 121 -9.64 8.03 9.28
C VAL A 121 -10.33 7.67 7.96
N PHE A 122 -11.66 7.87 7.90
CA PHE A 122 -12.45 7.62 6.70
C PHE A 122 -11.99 8.47 5.50
N ALA A 123 -11.90 9.79 5.67
CA ALA A 123 -11.50 10.71 4.62
C ALA A 123 -10.08 10.43 4.10
N GLY A 124 -9.14 10.16 5.01
CA GLY A 124 -7.77 9.84 4.64
C GLY A 124 -7.67 8.52 3.88
N LEU A 125 -8.41 7.51 4.31
CA LEU A 125 -8.51 6.22 3.63
C LEU A 125 -9.09 6.35 2.21
N VAL A 126 -10.19 7.10 2.05
CA VAL A 126 -10.80 7.38 0.74
C VAL A 126 -9.81 8.11 -0.17
N GLY A 127 -9.09 9.11 0.36
CA GLY A 127 -8.06 9.81 -0.41
C GLY A 127 -6.94 8.90 -0.90
N GLY A 128 -6.49 7.96 -0.05
CA GLY A 128 -5.52 6.93 -0.42
C GLY A 128 -6.04 5.99 -1.52
N ILE A 129 -7.28 5.49 -1.40
CA ILE A 129 -7.90 4.62 -2.42
C ILE A 129 -8.00 5.33 -3.76
N LEU A 130 -8.51 6.57 -3.78
CA LEU A 130 -8.68 7.33 -5.02
C LEU A 130 -7.35 7.53 -5.74
N TRP A 131 -6.29 7.87 -5.02
CA TRP A 131 -4.96 8.02 -5.61
C TRP A 131 -4.40 6.69 -6.14
N ASN A 132 -4.58 5.59 -5.40
CA ASN A 132 -4.20 4.26 -5.88
C ASN A 132 -4.92 3.91 -7.19
N LEU A 133 -6.24 4.06 -7.25
CA LEU A 133 -7.01 3.75 -8.47
C LEU A 133 -6.57 4.57 -9.68
N VAL A 134 -6.26 5.86 -9.49
CA VAL A 134 -5.72 6.74 -10.56
C VAL A 134 -4.37 6.23 -11.06
N THR A 135 -3.44 5.94 -10.15
CA THR A 135 -2.10 5.46 -10.55
C THR A 135 -2.14 4.10 -11.24
N TRP A 136 -3.05 3.20 -10.83
CA TRP A 136 -3.28 1.93 -11.53
C TRP A 136 -3.84 2.13 -12.93
N LEU A 137 -4.82 3.02 -13.09
CA LEU A 137 -5.40 3.32 -14.40
C LEU A 137 -4.31 3.79 -15.38
N LEU A 138 -3.37 4.59 -14.89
CA LEU A 138 -2.22 5.08 -15.64
C LEU A 138 -1.10 4.03 -15.82
N GLY A 139 -1.18 2.89 -15.13
CA GLY A 139 -0.16 1.84 -15.15
C GLY A 139 1.14 2.25 -14.48
N LEU A 140 1.10 3.26 -13.60
CA LEU A 140 2.25 3.76 -12.86
C LEU A 140 2.42 2.92 -11.59
N PRO A 141 3.60 2.31 -11.36
CA PRO A 141 3.87 1.63 -10.09
C PRO A 141 4.00 2.71 -9.00
N SER A 142 2.92 2.86 -8.23
CA SER A 142 2.84 3.77 -7.08
C SER A 142 2.81 2.96 -5.79
N SER A 143 3.21 3.61 -4.71
CA SER A 143 3.26 2.98 -3.40
C SER A 143 1.94 3.14 -2.65
N SER A 144 1.21 2.05 -2.47
CA SER A 144 0.00 1.98 -1.65
C SER A 144 0.21 2.52 -0.22
N SER A 145 1.37 2.24 0.40
CA SER A 145 1.73 2.77 1.72
C SER A 145 1.67 4.30 1.77
N HIS A 146 2.34 4.96 0.81
CA HIS A 146 2.45 6.42 0.76
C HIS A 146 1.12 7.07 0.39
N ALA A 147 0.29 6.39 -0.41
CA ALA A 147 -1.07 6.84 -0.68
C ALA A 147 -1.92 6.83 0.61
N LEU A 148 -1.87 5.74 1.38
CA LEU A 148 -2.58 5.65 2.67
C LEU A 148 -2.10 6.71 3.66
N PHE A 149 -0.79 6.77 3.90
CA PHE A 149 -0.23 7.72 4.86
C PHE A 149 -0.43 9.15 4.41
N GLY A 150 -0.26 9.44 3.12
CA GLY A 150 -0.57 10.75 2.55
C GLY A 150 -2.00 11.13 2.87
N GLY A 151 -2.97 10.29 2.50
CA GLY A 151 -4.39 10.52 2.79
C GLY A 151 -4.68 10.78 4.27
N LEU A 152 -4.19 9.92 5.17
CA LEU A 152 -4.35 10.08 6.62
C LEU A 152 -3.71 11.37 7.15
N ILE A 153 -2.48 11.69 6.72
CA ILE A 153 -1.77 12.92 7.09
C ILE A 153 -2.58 14.14 6.62
N GLY A 154 -3.06 14.14 5.39
CA GLY A 154 -3.84 15.24 4.83
C GLY A 154 -5.16 15.47 5.55
N ALA A 155 -5.91 14.41 5.80
CA ALA A 155 -7.16 14.48 6.57
C ALA A 155 -6.91 14.92 8.02
N ALA A 156 -5.83 14.44 8.65
CA ALA A 156 -5.46 14.84 10.01
C ALA A 156 -5.01 16.31 10.09
N ILE A 157 -4.26 16.82 9.10
CA ILE A 157 -3.92 18.23 9.01
C ILE A 157 -5.19 19.09 8.85
N ALA A 158 -6.13 18.65 8.01
CA ALA A 158 -7.36 19.38 7.77
C ALA A 158 -8.26 19.41 9.02
N GLY A 159 -8.38 18.29 9.74
CA GLY A 159 -9.29 18.18 10.89
C GLY A 159 -8.72 18.53 12.25
N LEU A 160 -7.42 18.35 12.47
CA LEU A 160 -6.76 18.57 13.76
C LEU A 160 -5.66 19.64 13.68
N GLY A 161 -5.31 20.14 12.49
CA GLY A 161 -4.24 21.12 12.30
C GLY A 161 -2.85 20.48 12.14
N TRP A 162 -1.90 21.28 11.65
CA TRP A 162 -0.57 20.80 11.22
C TRP A 162 0.27 20.17 12.34
N SER A 163 0.34 20.80 13.51
CA SER A 163 1.20 20.37 14.63
C SER A 163 0.51 19.36 15.56
N SER A 164 -0.80 19.50 15.73
CA SER A 164 -1.64 18.70 16.63
C SER A 164 -2.14 17.41 16.00
N GLY A 165 -2.39 17.36 14.70
CA GLY A 165 -2.94 16.17 14.02
C GLY A 165 -1.94 15.08 13.67
N VAL A 166 -0.66 15.44 13.48
CA VAL A 166 0.34 14.55 12.88
C VAL A 166 1.61 14.48 13.72
N ASP A 167 2.13 13.26 13.92
CA ASP A 167 3.46 13.04 14.46
C ASP A 167 4.53 13.11 13.38
N TRP A 168 5.04 14.33 13.15
CA TRP A 168 6.10 14.57 12.17
C TRP A 168 7.39 13.80 12.47
N THR A 169 7.68 13.49 13.73
CA THR A 169 8.88 12.69 14.07
C THR A 169 8.70 11.27 13.54
N LEU A 170 7.53 10.67 13.80
CA LEU A 170 7.19 9.34 13.32
C LEU A 170 7.04 9.30 11.79
N VAL A 171 6.42 10.32 11.19
CA VAL A 171 6.29 10.42 9.73
C VAL A 171 7.66 10.47 9.07
N LEU A 172 8.60 11.25 9.61
CA LEU A 172 9.95 11.31 9.06
C LEU A 172 10.71 9.99 9.25
N SER A 173 10.72 9.43 10.46
CA SER A 173 11.53 8.26 10.78
C SER A 173 10.99 6.93 10.23
N SER A 174 9.67 6.77 10.18
CA SER A 174 9.03 5.50 9.82
C SER A 174 8.41 5.47 8.42
N ILE A 175 8.25 6.63 7.77
CA ILE A 175 7.64 6.73 6.43
C ILE A 175 8.62 7.37 5.45
N VAL A 176 8.97 8.65 5.62
CA VAL A 176 9.73 9.42 4.61
C VAL A 176 11.17 8.92 4.45
N ILE A 177 11.92 8.74 5.53
CA ILE A 177 13.31 8.28 5.45
C ILE A 177 13.38 6.86 4.85
N PRO A 178 12.58 5.87 5.31
CA PRO A 178 12.53 4.57 4.66
C PRO A 178 12.11 4.64 3.19
N ALA A 179 11.19 5.54 2.81
CA ALA A 179 10.77 5.71 1.41
C ALA A 179 11.91 6.06 0.47
N LEU A 180 12.82 6.92 0.93
CA LEU A 180 13.97 7.43 0.17
C LEU A 180 15.14 6.43 0.17
N LEU A 181 15.43 5.85 1.33
CA LEU A 181 16.58 4.96 1.50
C LEU A 181 16.33 3.55 0.96
N SER A 182 15.12 3.03 1.12
CA SER A 182 14.82 1.65 0.75
C SER A 182 15.07 1.27 -0.72
N PRO A 183 14.72 2.08 -1.75
CA PRO A 183 15.07 1.72 -3.13
C PRO A 183 16.58 1.69 -3.36
N LEU A 184 17.35 2.56 -2.69
CA LEU A 184 18.80 2.61 -2.81
C LEU A 184 19.46 1.41 -2.14
N VAL A 185 19.01 1.07 -0.93
CA VAL A 185 19.49 -0.12 -0.19
C VAL A 185 19.16 -1.38 -0.98
N ALA A 186 17.93 -1.50 -1.48
CA ALA A 186 17.49 -2.62 -2.31
C ALA A 186 18.32 -2.73 -3.61
N LEU A 187 18.60 -1.60 -4.27
CA LEU A 187 19.45 -1.55 -5.46
C LEU A 187 20.86 -2.07 -5.17
N VAL A 188 21.49 -1.60 -4.08
CA VAL A 188 22.85 -2.04 -3.71
C VAL A 188 22.88 -3.53 -3.38
N ILE A 189 21.95 -4.01 -2.54
CA ILE A 189 21.88 -5.43 -2.17
C ILE A 189 21.66 -6.30 -3.41
N ALA A 190 20.73 -5.92 -4.28
CA ALA A 190 20.45 -6.66 -5.51
C ALA A 190 21.60 -6.60 -6.53
N ALA A 191 22.33 -5.48 -6.62
CA ALA A 191 23.50 -5.35 -7.48
C ALA A 191 24.65 -6.26 -7.03
N VAL A 192 24.97 -6.25 -5.73
CA VAL A 192 25.97 -7.13 -5.14
C VAL A 192 25.54 -8.60 -5.27
N GLY A 193 24.29 -8.90 -4.93
CA GLY A 193 23.74 -10.25 -5.04
C GLY A 193 23.79 -10.78 -6.48
N THR A 194 23.42 -9.95 -7.45
CA THR A 194 23.50 -10.31 -8.88
C THR A 194 24.96 -10.54 -9.30
N TYR A 195 25.87 -9.65 -8.94
CA TYR A 195 27.29 -9.80 -9.24
C TYR A 195 27.84 -11.12 -8.70
N LEU A 196 27.53 -11.46 -7.44
CA LEU A 196 27.94 -12.72 -6.81
C LEU A 196 27.34 -13.93 -7.50
N VAL A 197 26.02 -13.91 -7.77
CA VAL A 197 25.32 -14.99 -8.47
C VAL A 197 25.99 -15.30 -9.82
N TYR A 198 26.25 -14.29 -10.64
CA TYR A 198 26.89 -14.48 -11.94
C TYR A 198 28.36 -14.88 -11.83
N SER A 199 29.08 -14.35 -10.84
CA SER A 199 30.50 -14.68 -10.64
C SER A 199 30.69 -16.13 -10.19
N ILE A 200 29.87 -16.61 -9.25
CA ILE A 200 29.93 -17.98 -8.72
C ILE A 200 29.47 -18.98 -9.78
N THR A 201 28.44 -18.64 -10.56
CA THR A 201 27.87 -19.56 -11.56
C THR A 201 28.44 -19.40 -12.96
N ALA A 202 29.50 -18.60 -13.14
CA ALA A 202 30.13 -18.34 -14.44
C ALA A 202 30.63 -19.62 -15.16
N ARG A 203 30.99 -20.66 -14.40
CA ARG A 203 31.54 -21.92 -14.93
C ARG A 203 30.47 -22.99 -15.22
N LEU A 204 29.20 -22.72 -14.92
CA LEU A 204 28.12 -23.68 -15.12
C LEU A 204 27.58 -23.62 -16.55
N ASP A 205 27.17 -24.78 -17.07
CA ASP A 205 26.43 -24.86 -18.33
C ASP A 205 25.18 -23.96 -18.27
N PRO A 206 24.97 -23.06 -19.25
CA PRO A 206 23.88 -22.09 -19.23
C PRO A 206 22.48 -22.72 -19.09
N ARG A 207 22.24 -23.90 -19.69
CA ARG A 207 20.93 -24.55 -19.64
C ARG A 207 20.65 -25.13 -18.26
N ARG A 208 21.65 -25.76 -17.64
CA ARG A 208 21.54 -26.28 -16.26
C ARG A 208 21.39 -25.14 -15.26
N ARG A 209 22.18 -24.07 -15.45
CA ARG A 209 22.12 -22.85 -14.64
C ARG A 209 20.72 -22.25 -14.65
N ASP A 210 20.17 -21.97 -15.83
CA ASP A 210 18.85 -21.32 -15.94
C ASP A 210 17.73 -22.19 -15.37
N ARG A 211 17.81 -23.52 -15.51
CA ARG A 211 16.83 -24.44 -14.91
C ARG A 211 16.87 -24.40 -13.38
N GLY A 212 18.06 -24.38 -12.78
CA GLY A 212 18.22 -24.28 -11.32
C GLY A 212 17.71 -22.94 -10.79
N PHE A 213 18.07 -21.83 -11.44
CA PHE A 213 17.62 -20.50 -11.03
C PHE A 213 16.13 -20.27 -11.20
N ARG A 214 15.44 -20.95 -12.13
CA ARG A 214 13.97 -20.89 -12.19
C ARG A 214 13.32 -21.40 -10.91
N TRP A 215 13.81 -22.50 -10.34
CA TRP A 215 13.30 -23.00 -9.06
C TRP A 215 13.67 -22.08 -7.90
N GLY A 216 14.90 -21.56 -7.89
CA GLY A 216 15.31 -20.54 -6.93
C GLY A 216 14.41 -19.30 -6.98
N GLN A 217 14.06 -18.84 -8.19
CA GLN A 217 13.18 -17.71 -8.41
C GLN A 217 11.76 -17.96 -7.88
N ILE A 218 11.20 -19.16 -8.07
CA ILE A 218 9.90 -19.50 -7.48
C ILE A 218 9.96 -19.38 -5.95
N GLY A 219 11.04 -19.85 -5.33
CA GLY A 219 11.28 -19.72 -3.89
C GLY A 219 11.41 -18.27 -3.44
N SER A 220 12.21 -17.44 -4.11
CA SER A 220 12.38 -16.03 -3.76
C SER A 220 11.12 -15.20 -3.99
N ALA A 221 10.39 -15.40 -5.10
CA ALA A 221 9.10 -14.75 -5.34
C ALA A 221 8.06 -15.11 -4.27
N SER A 222 8.12 -16.35 -3.76
CA SER A 222 7.31 -16.80 -2.64
C SER A 222 7.66 -16.03 -1.36
N LEU A 223 8.96 -15.86 -1.06
CA LEU A 223 9.40 -15.06 0.09
C LEU A 223 8.97 -13.59 -0.03
N VAL A 224 9.04 -12.99 -1.22
CA VAL A 224 8.53 -11.61 -1.43
C VAL A 224 7.04 -11.53 -1.17
N SER A 225 6.25 -12.52 -1.61
CA SER A 225 4.80 -12.55 -1.31
C SER A 225 4.55 -12.69 0.19
N LEU A 226 5.26 -13.59 0.87
CA LEU A 226 5.14 -13.73 2.32
C LEU A 226 5.49 -12.42 3.05
N ALA A 227 6.57 -11.76 2.63
CA ALA A 227 7.02 -10.48 3.18
C ALA A 227 6.01 -9.36 2.91
N HIS A 228 5.42 -9.35 1.72
CA HIS A 228 4.37 -8.41 1.34
C HIS A 228 3.11 -8.58 2.22
N GLY A 229 2.62 -9.81 2.42
CA GLY A 229 1.53 -10.07 3.36
C GLY A 229 1.85 -9.63 4.79
N THR A 230 3.09 -9.87 5.23
CA THR A 230 3.57 -9.42 6.55
C THR A 230 3.52 -7.91 6.70
N GLY A 231 3.88 -7.13 5.69
CA GLY A 231 3.93 -5.67 5.80
C GLY A 231 2.62 -4.96 5.48
N ASP A 232 1.94 -5.36 4.40
CA ASP A 232 0.91 -4.55 3.75
C ASP A 232 -0.47 -4.79 4.35
N ALA A 233 -0.81 -6.04 4.69
CA ALA A 233 -2.06 -6.36 5.38
C ALA A 233 -2.16 -5.63 6.73
N GLN A 234 -1.02 -5.49 7.42
CA GLN A 234 -0.93 -4.79 8.70
C GLN A 234 -1.30 -3.31 8.62
N LYS A 235 -1.11 -2.64 7.47
CA LYS A 235 -1.46 -1.23 7.32
C LYS A 235 -2.97 -1.05 7.45
N THR A 236 -3.74 -1.90 6.78
CA THR A 236 -5.20 -1.92 6.90
C THR A 236 -5.63 -2.32 8.31
N MET A 237 -4.96 -3.31 8.93
CA MET A 237 -5.24 -3.67 10.33
C MET A 237 -5.07 -2.47 11.27
N GLY A 238 -4.02 -1.66 11.07
CA GLY A 238 -3.78 -0.44 11.85
C GLY A 238 -4.84 0.64 11.64
N VAL A 239 -5.34 0.80 10.40
CA VAL A 239 -6.44 1.73 10.07
C VAL A 239 -7.75 1.29 10.71
N ILE A 240 -8.10 0.01 10.61
CA ILE A 240 -9.31 -0.54 11.25
C ILE A 240 -9.20 -0.45 12.76
N PHE A 241 -8.02 -0.75 13.34
CA PHE A 241 -7.78 -0.57 14.77
C PHE A 241 -7.98 0.89 15.19
N LEU A 242 -7.45 1.84 14.43
CA LEU A 242 -7.66 3.27 14.69
C LEU A 242 -9.14 3.66 14.60
N ALA A 243 -9.90 3.11 13.66
CA ALA A 243 -11.35 3.33 13.56
C ALA A 243 -12.13 2.74 14.75
N LEU A 244 -11.72 1.57 15.25
CA LEU A 244 -12.33 0.94 16.44
C LEU A 244 -12.01 1.72 17.72
N VAL A 245 -10.81 2.28 17.82
CA VAL A 245 -10.44 3.21 18.90
C VAL A 245 -11.23 4.51 18.78
N ALA A 246 -11.39 5.04 17.57
CA ALA A 246 -12.18 6.23 17.31
C ALA A 246 -13.66 6.05 17.65
N HIS A 247 -14.22 4.86 17.49
CA HIS A 247 -15.58 4.51 17.89
C HIS A 247 -15.71 4.19 19.39
N GLY A 248 -14.60 4.08 20.14
CA GLY A 248 -14.61 3.71 21.56
C GLY A 248 -14.85 2.21 21.83
N SER A 249 -14.83 1.36 20.80
CA SER A 249 -14.94 -0.09 20.96
C SER A 249 -13.65 -0.76 21.43
N LEU A 250 -12.51 -0.10 21.21
CA LEU A 250 -11.20 -0.52 21.68
C LEU A 250 -10.48 0.68 22.32
N THR A 251 -9.54 0.37 23.19
CA THR A 251 -8.59 1.32 23.76
C THR A 251 -7.24 1.20 23.06
N SER A 252 -6.40 2.23 23.13
CA SER A 252 -5.03 2.22 22.57
C SER A 252 -4.13 1.13 23.17
N SER A 253 -4.51 0.56 24.33
CA SER A 253 -3.82 -0.55 24.99
C SER A 253 -4.24 -1.94 24.50
N ASP A 254 -5.36 -2.03 23.77
CA ASP A 254 -5.87 -3.32 23.31
C ASP A 254 -5.07 -3.87 22.12
N GLY A 255 -5.07 -5.20 21.99
CA GLY A 255 -4.51 -5.88 20.83
C GLY A 255 -5.45 -5.84 19.64
N ILE A 256 -4.89 -5.95 18.42
CA ILE A 256 -5.69 -6.05 17.19
C ILE A 256 -6.54 -7.34 17.23
N PRO A 257 -7.88 -7.26 17.13
CA PRO A 257 -8.75 -8.43 17.17
C PRO A 257 -8.47 -9.43 16.04
N PHE A 258 -8.72 -10.70 16.29
CA PHE A 258 -8.50 -11.76 15.29
C PHE A 258 -9.33 -11.56 14.01
N TRP A 259 -10.58 -11.11 14.13
CA TRP A 259 -11.43 -10.87 12.97
C TRP A 259 -10.85 -9.77 12.05
N VAL A 260 -10.19 -8.76 12.61
CA VAL A 260 -9.50 -7.71 11.83
C VAL A 260 -8.35 -8.33 11.06
N LYS A 261 -7.53 -9.17 11.72
CA LYS A 261 -6.41 -9.86 11.08
C LYS A 261 -6.90 -10.76 9.94
N LEU A 262 -7.91 -11.57 10.19
CA LEU A 262 -8.45 -12.51 9.22
C LEU A 262 -9.12 -11.80 8.04
N SER A 263 -9.92 -10.75 8.29
CA SER A 263 -10.59 -10.00 7.22
C SER A 263 -9.60 -9.27 6.31
N CYS A 264 -8.56 -8.64 6.87
CA CYS A 264 -7.48 -8.03 6.08
C CYS A 264 -6.71 -9.11 5.30
N ALA A 265 -6.30 -10.21 5.95
CA ALA A 265 -5.60 -11.32 5.30
C ALA A 265 -6.37 -11.89 4.10
N VAL A 266 -7.69 -12.04 4.22
CA VAL A 266 -8.55 -12.49 3.12
C VAL A 266 -8.68 -11.40 2.04
N ALA A 267 -8.87 -10.14 2.41
CA ALA A 267 -9.02 -9.03 1.46
C ALA A 267 -7.77 -8.88 0.58
N ILE A 268 -6.57 -8.79 1.18
CA ILE A 268 -5.32 -8.67 0.44
C ILE A 268 -5.07 -9.91 -0.44
N ALA A 269 -5.37 -11.12 0.05
CA ALA A 269 -5.18 -12.37 -0.71
C ALA A 269 -6.10 -12.42 -1.94
N LEU A 270 -7.37 -12.06 -1.80
CA LEU A 270 -8.33 -12.00 -2.90
C LEU A 270 -7.94 -10.95 -3.94
N GLY A 271 -7.53 -9.76 -3.49
CA GLY A 271 -7.01 -8.71 -4.36
C GLY A 271 -5.81 -9.20 -5.17
N THR A 272 -4.87 -9.86 -4.49
CA THR A 272 -3.67 -10.44 -5.10
C THR A 272 -4.02 -11.47 -6.17
N TYR A 273 -4.98 -12.35 -5.87
CA TYR A 273 -5.42 -13.39 -6.80
C TYR A 273 -6.05 -12.83 -8.09
N LEU A 274 -6.82 -11.73 -8.00
CA LEU A 274 -7.35 -11.06 -9.19
C LEU A 274 -6.23 -10.48 -10.06
N GLY A 275 -5.19 -9.97 -9.41
CA GLY A 275 -3.93 -9.54 -9.99
C GLY A 275 -3.98 -8.17 -10.69
N GLY A 276 -2.98 -7.33 -10.45
CA GLY A 276 -2.82 -6.01 -11.08
C GLY A 276 -2.10 -6.07 -12.42
N TRP A 277 -2.71 -6.69 -13.44
CA TRP A 277 -2.03 -7.02 -14.71
C TRP A 277 -1.34 -5.83 -15.40
N ARG A 278 -1.90 -4.62 -15.29
CA ARG A 278 -1.27 -3.39 -15.79
C ARG A 278 0.08 -3.11 -15.12
N VAL A 279 0.14 -3.22 -13.79
CA VAL A 279 1.36 -3.01 -12.99
C VAL A 279 2.35 -4.15 -13.23
N ILE A 280 1.87 -5.41 -13.27
CA ILE A 280 2.69 -6.58 -13.58
C ILE A 280 3.44 -6.40 -14.91
N ARG A 281 2.74 -5.94 -15.96
CA ARG A 281 3.37 -5.68 -17.27
C ARG A 281 4.44 -4.58 -17.18
N THR A 282 4.14 -3.47 -16.53
CA THR A 282 5.08 -2.34 -16.39
C THR A 282 6.35 -2.76 -15.66
N LEU A 283 6.24 -3.48 -14.53
CA LEU A 283 7.41 -3.91 -13.75
C LEU A 283 8.19 -5.05 -14.42
N GLY A 284 7.51 -5.98 -15.08
CA GLY A 284 8.13 -7.17 -15.66
C GLY A 284 8.98 -6.88 -16.91
N LYS A 285 8.62 -5.86 -17.68
CA LYS A 285 9.30 -5.52 -18.95
C LYS A 285 9.91 -4.12 -18.99
N GLY A 286 9.61 -3.26 -18.03
CA GLY A 286 9.82 -1.83 -18.20
C GLY A 286 11.16 -1.27 -17.81
N LEU A 287 11.94 -1.94 -16.95
CA LEU A 287 13.13 -1.37 -16.33
C LEU A 287 14.45 -1.99 -16.81
N VAL A 288 14.50 -3.32 -16.77
CA VAL A 288 15.67 -4.14 -17.11
C VAL A 288 15.16 -5.41 -17.78
N GLU A 289 15.91 -5.98 -18.72
CA GLU A 289 15.64 -7.34 -19.21
C GLU A 289 16.08 -8.36 -18.16
N ILE A 290 15.10 -9.04 -17.57
CA ILE A 290 15.33 -9.92 -16.43
C ILE A 290 15.41 -11.37 -16.90
N SER A 291 16.50 -12.03 -16.51
CA SER A 291 16.66 -13.48 -16.61
C SER A 291 16.47 -14.14 -15.23
N PRO A 292 16.21 -15.47 -15.14
CA PRO A 292 15.94 -16.13 -13.85
C PRO A 292 16.98 -15.87 -12.74
N PRO A 293 18.31 -15.83 -13.01
CA PRO A 293 19.30 -15.51 -11.97
C PRO A 293 19.14 -14.08 -11.42
N GLN A 294 18.87 -13.09 -12.29
CA GLN A 294 18.56 -11.72 -11.87
C GLN A 294 17.24 -11.67 -11.11
N GLY A 295 16.19 -12.33 -11.61
CA GLY A 295 14.89 -12.39 -10.94
C GLY A 295 15.02 -12.90 -9.52
N MET A 296 15.74 -14.01 -9.33
CA MET A 296 16.00 -14.58 -8.00
C MET A 296 16.76 -13.59 -7.10
N ALA A 297 17.82 -12.94 -7.61
CA ALA A 297 18.59 -11.97 -6.85
C ALA A 297 17.75 -10.73 -6.45
N ALA A 298 16.92 -10.22 -7.35
CA ALA A 298 16.02 -9.09 -7.12
C ALA A 298 14.98 -9.42 -6.02
N GLU A 299 14.36 -10.58 -6.13
CA GLU A 299 13.32 -11.03 -5.21
C GLU A 299 13.92 -11.35 -3.83
N ALA A 300 15.08 -12.02 -3.76
CA ALA A 300 15.75 -12.28 -2.49
C ALA A 300 16.16 -10.99 -1.77
N ALA A 301 16.70 -10.00 -2.50
CA ALA A 301 17.01 -8.69 -1.95
C ALA A 301 15.74 -7.97 -1.47
N SER A 302 14.67 -8.03 -2.26
CA SER A 302 13.39 -7.41 -1.89
C SER A 302 12.80 -8.03 -0.64
N ALA A 303 12.75 -9.37 -0.56
CA ALA A 303 12.26 -10.09 0.60
C ALA A 303 13.06 -9.74 1.85
N ALA A 304 14.40 -9.73 1.77
CA ALA A 304 15.26 -9.35 2.89
C ALA A 304 14.95 -7.93 3.40
N VAL A 305 14.90 -6.94 2.51
CA VAL A 305 14.63 -5.54 2.89
C VAL A 305 13.22 -5.37 3.46
N ILE A 306 12.20 -5.98 2.85
CA ILE A 306 10.81 -5.88 3.30
C ILE A 306 10.63 -6.56 4.67
N MET A 307 11.21 -7.75 4.87
CA MET A 307 11.12 -8.47 6.15
C MET A 307 11.85 -7.73 7.27
N THR A 308 13.08 -7.24 7.03
CA THR A 308 13.81 -6.43 8.01
C THR A 308 13.03 -5.18 8.39
N SER A 309 12.47 -4.48 7.39
CA SER A 309 11.63 -3.30 7.64
C SER A 309 10.39 -3.62 8.46
N SER A 310 9.70 -4.71 8.13
CA SER A 310 8.48 -5.14 8.83
C SER A 310 8.77 -5.53 10.28
N HIS A 311 9.93 -6.15 10.53
CA HIS A 311 10.39 -6.45 11.89
C HIS A 311 10.73 -5.20 12.70
N LEU A 312 11.25 -4.16 12.04
CA LEU A 312 11.49 -2.84 12.66
C LEU A 312 10.23 -1.98 12.77
N GLY A 313 9.06 -2.47 12.32
CA GLY A 313 7.81 -1.72 12.30
C GLY A 313 7.83 -0.51 11.34
N LEU A 314 8.79 -0.45 10.42
CA LEU A 314 8.89 0.64 9.44
C LEU A 314 7.88 0.43 8.33
N ALA A 315 7.16 1.49 7.97
CA ALA A 315 6.07 1.42 7.01
C ALA A 315 6.57 1.66 5.58
N LEU A 316 7.44 0.76 5.14
CA LEU A 316 8.17 0.83 3.89
C LEU A 316 7.26 0.55 2.66
N SER A 317 7.70 1.04 1.51
CA SER A 317 7.07 0.78 0.21
C SER A 317 7.64 -0.47 -0.45
N THR A 318 6.82 -1.50 -0.56
CA THR A 318 7.13 -2.72 -1.31
C THR A 318 7.43 -2.41 -2.78
N THR A 319 6.69 -1.46 -3.38
CA THR A 319 6.93 -0.97 -4.76
C THR A 319 8.33 -0.33 -4.92
N HIS A 320 8.76 0.54 -3.99
CA HIS A 320 10.08 1.17 -4.08
C HIS A 320 11.20 0.13 -3.95
N VAL A 321 11.04 -0.82 -3.02
CA VAL A 321 12.04 -1.89 -2.81
C VAL A 321 12.10 -2.83 -4.00
N ALA A 322 10.97 -3.31 -4.51
CA ALA A 322 10.94 -4.19 -5.67
C ALA A 322 11.56 -3.51 -6.90
N THR A 323 11.21 -2.24 -7.14
CA THR A 323 11.78 -1.45 -8.24
C THR A 323 13.29 -1.23 -8.06
N GLY A 324 13.73 -0.85 -6.86
CA GLY A 324 15.13 -0.69 -6.51
C GLY A 324 15.93 -1.96 -6.74
N SER A 325 15.41 -3.10 -6.27
CA SER A 325 16.01 -4.42 -6.48
C SER A 325 16.13 -4.77 -7.96
N ILE A 326 15.06 -4.59 -8.75
CA ILE A 326 15.07 -4.84 -10.20
C ILE A 326 16.16 -4.01 -10.88
N LEU A 327 16.23 -2.70 -10.58
CA LEU A 327 17.26 -1.81 -11.09
C LEU A 327 18.67 -2.27 -10.68
N GLY A 328 18.83 -2.68 -9.43
CA GLY A 328 20.07 -3.23 -8.89
C GLY A 328 20.57 -4.44 -9.67
N THR A 329 19.68 -5.33 -10.11
CA THR A 329 20.09 -6.48 -10.93
C THR A 329 20.53 -6.11 -12.34
N GLY A 330 20.11 -4.96 -12.85
CA GLY A 330 20.67 -4.39 -14.08
C GLY A 330 22.06 -3.83 -13.85
N VAL A 331 22.26 -3.07 -12.76
CA VAL A 331 23.56 -2.51 -12.38
C VAL A 331 24.60 -3.60 -12.08
N GLY A 332 24.19 -4.66 -11.39
CA GLY A 332 25.07 -5.76 -10.97
C GLY A 332 25.46 -6.73 -12.09
N ARG A 333 24.78 -6.69 -13.25
CA ARG A 333 25.05 -7.60 -14.38
C ARG A 333 25.83 -6.87 -15.47
N ARG A 334 27.05 -7.37 -15.76
CA ARG A 334 27.87 -6.85 -16.87
C ARG A 334 27.10 -6.91 -18.20
N GLY A 335 27.04 -5.78 -18.89
CA GLY A 335 26.39 -5.65 -20.21
C GLY A 335 24.86 -5.55 -20.17
N ALA A 336 24.22 -5.52 -18.99
CA ALA A 336 22.78 -5.29 -18.92
C ALA A 336 22.43 -3.82 -19.18
N GLN A 337 21.31 -3.58 -19.88
CA GLN A 337 20.80 -2.25 -20.15
C GLN A 337 19.74 -1.87 -19.12
N VAL A 338 19.96 -0.73 -18.44
CA VAL A 338 19.01 -0.16 -17.49
C VAL A 338 18.30 1.03 -18.14
N ARG A 339 16.97 1.02 -18.15
CA ARG A 339 16.15 2.10 -18.73
C ARG A 339 15.96 3.24 -17.73
N TRP A 340 17.00 4.03 -17.47
CA TRP A 340 17.01 5.12 -16.47
C TRP A 340 15.89 6.15 -16.66
N ASN A 341 15.47 6.43 -17.89
CA ASN A 341 14.37 7.36 -18.17
C ASN A 341 13.04 6.87 -17.55
N ILE A 342 12.79 5.56 -17.56
CA ILE A 342 11.58 4.97 -16.98
C ILE A 342 11.69 4.97 -15.45
N ALA A 343 12.86 4.62 -14.91
CA ALA A 343 13.13 4.70 -13.48
C ALA A 343 12.94 6.12 -12.92
N GLY A 344 13.44 7.15 -13.61
CA GLY A 344 13.27 8.55 -13.22
C GLY A 344 11.80 8.99 -13.23
N ARG A 345 11.01 8.55 -14.21
CA ARG A 345 9.56 8.81 -14.25
C ARG A 345 8.81 8.16 -13.08
N MET A 346 9.21 6.94 -12.69
CA MET A 346 8.65 6.27 -11.51
C MET A 346 9.01 7.02 -10.22
N ALA A 347 10.28 7.40 -10.06
CA ALA A 347 10.75 8.17 -8.90
C ALA A 347 10.01 9.51 -8.75
N ALA A 348 9.72 10.20 -9.86
CA ALA A 348 8.88 11.39 -9.83
C ALA A 348 7.46 11.06 -9.33
N GLY A 349 6.84 9.99 -9.83
CA GLY A 349 5.53 9.53 -9.36
C GLY A 349 5.52 9.21 -7.86
N TRP A 350 6.59 8.63 -7.33
CA TRP A 350 6.73 8.35 -5.89
C TRP A 350 6.82 9.61 -5.05
N LEU A 351 7.59 10.61 -5.49
CA LEU A 351 7.71 11.90 -4.80
C LEU A 351 6.35 12.59 -4.64
N PHE A 352 5.49 12.52 -5.67
CA PHE A 352 4.17 13.15 -5.65
C PHE A 352 3.07 12.31 -5.01
N THR A 353 3.31 11.02 -4.75
CA THR A 353 2.27 10.12 -4.20
C THR A 353 1.79 10.57 -2.82
N LEU A 354 2.71 10.84 -1.88
CA LEU A 354 2.33 11.26 -0.53
C LEU A 354 1.66 12.65 -0.51
N PRO A 355 2.21 13.70 -1.16
CA PRO A 355 1.58 15.02 -1.18
C PRO A 355 0.21 15.03 -1.86
N ILE A 356 0.05 14.37 -3.01
CA ILE A 356 -1.23 14.39 -3.72
C ILE A 356 -2.27 13.61 -2.93
N ALA A 357 -1.93 12.43 -2.39
CA ALA A 357 -2.85 11.70 -1.55
C ALA A 357 -3.26 12.49 -0.30
N ALA A 358 -2.35 13.28 0.28
CA ALA A 358 -2.67 14.20 1.37
C ALA A 358 -3.66 15.29 0.96
N VAL A 359 -3.46 15.91 -0.20
CA VAL A 359 -4.43 16.89 -0.73
C VAL A 359 -5.80 16.25 -0.94
N VAL A 360 -5.86 15.05 -1.53
CA VAL A 360 -7.13 14.35 -1.74
C VAL A 360 -7.79 13.98 -0.41
N GLY A 361 -7.02 13.50 0.58
CA GLY A 361 -7.52 13.21 1.93
C GLY A 361 -8.06 14.45 2.64
N ALA A 362 -7.38 15.59 2.54
CA ALA A 362 -7.84 16.87 3.08
C ALA A 362 -9.14 17.34 2.42
N ILE A 363 -9.25 17.21 1.08
CA ILE A 363 -10.48 17.53 0.34
C ILE A 363 -11.63 16.62 0.79
N CYS A 364 -11.39 15.31 0.93
CA CYS A 364 -12.41 14.39 1.42
C CYS A 364 -12.88 14.78 2.82
N TRP A 365 -11.96 15.23 3.69
CA TRP A 365 -12.30 15.69 5.03
C TRP A 365 -13.17 16.96 4.97
N TRP A 366 -12.79 17.98 4.19
CA TRP A 366 -13.61 19.20 4.03
C TRP A 366 -15.00 18.92 3.46
N LEU A 367 -15.11 17.99 2.52
CA LEU A 367 -16.42 17.58 1.97
C LEU A 367 -17.28 16.88 3.02
N ALA A 368 -16.68 16.03 3.85
CA ALA A 368 -17.40 15.42 4.97
C ALA A 368 -17.79 16.46 6.03
N ASP A 369 -16.92 17.43 6.30
CA ASP A 369 -17.11 18.51 7.28
C ASP A 369 -18.23 19.48 6.87
N LEU A 370 -18.33 19.82 5.58
CA LEU A 370 -19.32 20.77 5.04
C LEU A 370 -20.77 20.34 5.30
N LEU A 371 -21.01 19.03 5.39
CA LEU A 371 -22.33 18.43 5.59
C LEU A 371 -22.53 17.88 7.02
N LYS A 372 -21.85 18.44 8.02
CA LYS A 372 -22.08 18.20 9.46
C LYS A 372 -23.44 18.75 9.96
N GLY A 373 -24.49 18.61 9.16
CA GLY A 373 -25.86 18.95 9.55
C GLY A 373 -26.38 18.07 10.70
N PRO A 374 -27.69 18.13 11.01
CA PRO A 374 -28.31 17.61 12.24
C PRO A 374 -28.30 16.07 12.43
N ALA A 375 -27.56 15.32 11.61
CA ALA A 375 -27.41 13.86 11.69
C ALA A 375 -25.94 13.47 11.91
N ASP A 376 -25.26 14.19 12.81
CA ASP A 376 -23.94 13.85 13.35
C ASP A 376 -22.91 13.43 12.29
N GLY A 377 -22.85 14.17 11.17
CA GLY A 377 -21.83 13.97 10.12
C GLY A 377 -22.04 12.78 9.16
N LEU A 378 -23.08 11.96 9.32
CA LEU A 378 -23.36 10.81 8.44
C LEU A 378 -23.48 11.20 6.97
N PHE A 379 -24.20 12.29 6.67
CA PHE A 379 -24.41 12.74 5.28
C PHE A 379 -23.11 13.11 4.58
N GLY A 380 -22.16 13.72 5.29
CA GLY A 380 -20.83 14.01 4.76
C GLY A 380 -20.05 12.76 4.41
N ILE A 381 -20.10 11.75 5.28
CA ILE A 381 -19.45 10.45 5.06
C ILE A 381 -20.09 9.71 3.87
N LEU A 382 -21.42 9.70 3.79
CA LEU A 382 -22.15 9.09 2.67
C LEU A 382 -21.84 9.79 1.33
N LEU A 383 -21.71 11.13 1.32
CA LEU A 383 -21.31 11.87 0.13
C LEU A 383 -19.91 11.45 -0.33
N VAL A 384 -18.94 11.45 0.58
CA VAL A 384 -17.55 11.06 0.26
C VAL A 384 -17.48 9.60 -0.19
N PHE A 385 -18.27 8.71 0.43
CA PHE A 385 -18.41 7.32 -0.02
C PHE A 385 -19.00 7.21 -1.42
N ALA A 386 -20.05 7.99 -1.73
CA ALA A 386 -20.64 8.02 -3.06
C ALA A 386 -19.66 8.53 -4.12
N ILE A 387 -18.85 9.55 -3.81
CA ILE A 387 -17.77 10.04 -4.67
C ILE A 387 -16.74 8.95 -4.92
N LEU A 388 -16.34 8.19 -3.89
CA LEU A 388 -15.45 7.04 -4.03
C LEU A 388 -16.02 6.01 -5.01
N VAL A 389 -17.27 5.57 -4.79
CA VAL A 389 -17.92 4.55 -5.62
C VAL A 389 -18.06 5.03 -7.07
N ALA A 390 -18.50 6.28 -7.28
CA ALA A 390 -18.65 6.86 -8.61
C ALA A 390 -17.30 6.95 -9.35
N THR A 391 -16.25 7.42 -8.68
CA THR A 391 -14.92 7.56 -9.26
C THR A 391 -14.30 6.20 -9.54
N ALA A 392 -14.41 5.24 -8.62
CA ALA A 392 -13.93 3.88 -8.81
C ALA A 392 -14.65 3.19 -10.00
N THR A 393 -15.97 3.39 -10.12
CA THR A 393 -16.75 2.87 -11.24
C THR A 393 -16.32 3.49 -12.56
N ALA A 394 -16.13 4.81 -12.61
CA ALA A 394 -15.64 5.50 -13.80
C ALA A 394 -14.24 5.02 -14.23
N ILE A 395 -13.33 4.84 -13.26
CA ILE A 395 -11.99 4.31 -13.50
C ILE A 395 -12.06 2.87 -14.02
N TRP A 396 -12.89 2.02 -13.41
CA TRP A 396 -13.09 0.65 -13.85
C TRP A 396 -13.65 0.57 -15.28
N LEU A 397 -14.69 1.35 -15.60
CA LEU A 397 -15.25 1.44 -16.96
C LEU A 397 -14.19 1.90 -17.97
N ARG A 398 -13.38 2.90 -17.61
CA ARG A 398 -12.28 3.37 -18.47
C ARG A 398 -11.21 2.30 -18.66
N SER A 399 -10.90 1.53 -17.63
CA SER A 399 -9.90 0.45 -17.70
C SER A 399 -10.28 -0.65 -18.70
N ARG A 400 -11.59 -0.88 -18.91
CA ARG A 400 -12.13 -1.89 -19.84
C ARG A 400 -11.89 -1.55 -21.31
N ARG A 401 -11.61 -0.29 -21.66
CA ARG A 401 -11.32 0.13 -23.04
C ARG A 401 -9.98 -0.41 -23.56
N ALA A 402 -9.01 -0.61 -22.66
CA ALA A 402 -7.70 -1.16 -22.99
C ALA A 402 -7.36 -2.30 -22.01
N PRO A 403 -7.96 -3.49 -22.18
CA PRO A 403 -7.84 -4.56 -21.21
C PRO A 403 -6.41 -5.15 -21.20
N VAL A 404 -5.89 -5.32 -20.00
CA VAL A 404 -4.66 -6.08 -19.72
C VAL A 404 -5.03 -7.22 -18.79
N HIS A 405 -4.71 -8.44 -19.18
CA HIS A 405 -5.10 -9.68 -18.52
C HIS A 405 -4.00 -10.75 -18.63
N ALA A 406 -4.16 -11.86 -17.91
CA ALA A 406 -3.18 -12.94 -17.87
C ALA A 406 -2.69 -13.44 -19.25
N GLY A 407 -3.57 -13.46 -20.27
CA GLY A 407 -3.20 -13.88 -21.63
C GLY A 407 -2.32 -12.90 -22.43
N ASN A 408 -2.36 -11.59 -22.12
CA ASN A 408 -1.63 -10.57 -22.89
C ASN A 408 -0.56 -9.85 -22.05
N VAL A 409 -0.44 -10.15 -20.76
CA VAL A 409 0.47 -9.43 -19.84
C VAL A 409 1.93 -9.46 -20.32
N ASN A 410 2.33 -10.50 -21.06
CA ASN A 410 3.66 -10.71 -21.62
C ASN A 410 3.82 -10.25 -23.08
N GLU A 411 2.87 -9.51 -23.66
CA GLU A 411 3.06 -8.87 -24.98
C GLU A 411 4.11 -7.75 -24.92
N GLU A 412 4.65 -7.32 -26.06
CA GLU A 412 5.62 -6.22 -26.12
C GLU A 412 5.03 -4.91 -25.56
N TRP A 413 5.89 -4.14 -24.90
CA TRP A 413 5.52 -2.91 -24.22
C TRP A 413 6.35 -1.74 -24.75
N ASP A 414 5.63 -0.78 -25.31
CA ASP A 414 6.07 0.41 -26.03
C ASP A 414 6.33 1.62 -25.08
N GLY A 415 6.27 1.43 -23.76
CA GLY A 415 6.76 2.40 -22.77
C GLY A 415 5.89 3.64 -22.54
N ALA A 416 4.81 3.83 -23.31
CA ALA A 416 3.88 4.94 -23.18
C ALA A 416 2.70 4.61 -22.22
N PRO A 417 2.30 5.53 -21.32
CA PRO A 417 1.00 5.47 -20.67
C PRO A 417 -0.07 5.55 -21.77
N ARG A 418 -0.86 4.49 -21.94
CA ARG A 418 -1.84 4.36 -23.06
C ARG A 418 -2.92 5.45 -23.10
N ALA A 419 -2.96 6.40 -22.16
CA ALA A 419 -3.76 7.62 -22.32
C ALA A 419 -3.41 8.39 -23.61
N ALA A 420 -2.20 8.24 -24.16
CA ALA A 420 -1.78 8.83 -25.44
C ALA A 420 -2.00 7.92 -26.67
N ALA A 421 -2.28 6.62 -26.47
CA ALA A 421 -2.41 5.66 -27.58
C ALA A 421 -3.80 5.65 -28.24
N ASP A 422 -4.81 6.28 -27.60
CA ASP A 422 -6.15 6.48 -28.18
C ASP A 422 -6.17 7.55 -29.28
N ALA A 423 -5.05 8.19 -29.61
CA ALA A 423 -4.96 9.25 -30.63
C ALA A 423 -4.45 8.77 -32.01
N SER A 424 -4.04 7.50 -32.16
CA SER A 424 -3.57 6.97 -33.44
C SER A 424 -4.49 5.87 -33.97
N PRO A 425 -5.11 6.02 -35.16
CA PRO A 425 -5.84 4.93 -35.79
C PRO A 425 -4.86 3.80 -36.07
N ARG A 426 -5.12 2.61 -35.52
CA ARG A 426 -4.39 1.41 -35.91
C ARG A 426 -4.82 1.03 -37.32
N THR A 427 -3.94 1.20 -38.30
CA THR A 427 -4.08 0.59 -39.62
C THR A 427 -4.18 -0.93 -39.46
N PRO A 428 -5.18 -1.60 -40.06
CA PRO A 428 -5.22 -3.05 -40.02
C PRO A 428 -4.06 -3.61 -40.82
N ALA A 429 -3.30 -4.54 -40.22
CA ALA A 429 -2.27 -5.28 -40.90
C ALA A 429 -2.90 -6.07 -42.06
N SER A 430 -2.38 -5.85 -43.27
CA SER A 430 -2.74 -6.61 -44.46
C SER A 430 -2.32 -8.07 -44.30
N VAL A 431 -3.23 -8.95 -44.75
CA VAL A 431 -3.15 -10.42 -44.78
C VAL A 431 -1.89 -10.94 -45.46
#